data_AF-A0A7S4GFU3-F1
#
_entry.id   AF-A0A7S4GFU3-F1
#
_cell.length_a   1.000
_cell.length_b   1.000
_cell.length_c   1.000
_cell.angle_alpha   90.00
_cell.angle_beta   90.00
_cell.angle_gamma   90.00
#
_symmetry.space_group_name_H-M   'P 1'
#
loop_
_entity.id
_entity.type
_entity.pdbx_description
1 polymer ?
#
loop_
_entity_poly.entity_id
_entity_poly.type
_entity_poly.pdbx_seq_one_letter_code
_entity_poly.pdbx_strand_id
1 'polypeptide(L)'
;FFFGQAHTMEQHKQVITMVSVGVFVIVIGFSAGLAINSGGASLYSRPPVINGKSTKITVAPNVGAQLSRPTSRSPHVVSPQFAGTMQTLQHGQFASEAQTRTPIAAPTLNVLIGLGIAAFAACAIVYRQAQRTLGEVSPLLSVSSNSSIALATMSGESDIIPATIIGAGRVGQALAAMNPAGTDAVLKRGQTVASNGLPLGPIYVCTRNDDLGPIIESTPADRRKDLVFFQNGMLDPLLEKYGLQLSPSNPNASTQCLVYFAVAKLGDKPMDGVTDLNPEGLTAAFGRHAESLARRLKSADLSCKLPDEPHFKGMMLEKLVWISSLMLAGAKNGGVPIGDVIVGFRADVTDLISELLASCRLANPALPLDDTATVTARLLAYARSVAHFPT
;
A
#
# COMPACT_ATOMS: atom_id res chain seq x y z
N PHE A 1 19.50 29.09 34.49
CA PHE A 1 19.95 28.97 33.10
C PHE A 1 19.81 27.56 32.50
N PHE A 2 19.67 26.47 33.27
CA PHE A 2 19.49 25.11 32.71
C PHE A 2 18.03 24.61 32.61
N PHE A 3 17.04 25.30 33.20
CA PHE A 3 15.63 24.88 33.12
C PHE A 3 14.85 25.47 31.92
N GLY A 4 15.41 26.45 31.19
CA GLY A 4 14.73 27.08 30.04
C GLY A 4 14.93 26.38 28.69
N GLN A 5 15.90 25.47 28.58
CA GLN A 5 16.25 24.80 27.32
C GLN A 5 15.51 23.47 27.10
N ALA A 6 15.10 22.79 28.17
CA ALA A 6 14.32 21.55 28.05
C ALA A 6 12.87 21.82 27.58
N HIS A 7 12.30 22.96 27.99
CA HIS A 7 10.93 23.32 27.64
C HIS A 7 10.75 23.71 26.15
N THR A 8 11.82 24.20 25.52
CA THR A 8 11.82 24.60 24.11
C THR A 8 12.00 23.41 23.16
N MET A 9 12.79 22.39 23.54
CA MET A 9 12.89 21.15 22.75
C MET A 9 11.56 20.38 22.66
N GLU A 10 10.80 20.32 23.75
CA GLU A 10 9.53 19.58 23.77
C GLU A 10 8.44 20.31 22.95
N GLN A 11 8.46 21.65 22.96
CA GLN A 11 7.63 22.46 22.07
C GLN A 11 8.02 22.31 20.60
N HIS A 12 9.31 22.18 20.30
CA HIS A 12 9.79 21.94 18.92
C HIS A 12 9.37 20.56 18.40
N LYS A 13 9.41 19.50 19.24
CA LYS A 13 8.88 18.17 18.89
C LYS A 13 7.38 18.19 18.65
N GLN A 14 6.62 18.90 19.47
CA GLN A 14 5.16 19.03 19.30
C GLN A 14 4.81 19.78 18.02
N VAL A 15 5.54 20.84 17.67
CA VAL A 15 5.34 21.59 16.42
C VAL A 15 5.67 20.72 15.19
N ILE A 16 6.78 19.97 15.22
CA ILE A 16 7.15 19.04 14.14
C ILE A 16 6.11 17.92 13.98
N THR A 17 5.58 17.40 15.10
CA THR A 17 4.54 16.36 15.09
C THR A 17 3.22 16.90 14.55
N MET A 18 2.81 18.10 14.93
CA MET A 18 1.59 18.75 14.39
C MET A 18 1.71 19.05 12.89
N VAL A 19 2.88 19.49 12.42
CA VAL A 19 3.13 19.75 10.99
C VAL A 19 3.11 18.45 10.19
N SER A 20 3.68 17.37 10.72
CA SER A 20 3.69 16.04 10.07
C SER A 20 2.28 15.44 9.96
N VAL A 21 1.45 15.58 11.01
CA VAL A 21 0.03 15.18 10.99
C VAL A 21 -0.78 16.05 10.03
N GLY A 22 -0.51 17.36 9.97
CA GLY A 22 -1.18 18.28 9.06
C GLY A 22 -0.92 17.95 7.59
N VAL A 23 0.32 17.65 7.22
CA VAL A 23 0.70 17.21 5.86
C VAL A 23 0.04 15.86 5.52
N PHE A 24 -0.01 14.93 6.47
CA PHE A 24 -0.63 13.61 6.29
C PHE A 24 -2.15 13.67 6.04
N VAL A 25 -2.87 14.55 6.78
CA VAL A 25 -4.33 14.74 6.61
C VAL A 25 -4.66 15.40 5.26
N ILE A 26 -3.82 16.33 4.79
CA ILE A 26 -4.01 17.00 3.50
C ILE A 26 -3.80 16.02 2.33
N VAL A 27 -2.79 15.15 2.42
CA VAL A 27 -2.48 14.15 1.39
C VAL A 27 -3.56 13.07 1.29
N ILE A 28 -4.11 12.59 2.41
CA ILE A 28 -5.18 11.59 2.41
C ILE A 28 -6.53 12.19 1.99
N GLY A 29 -6.83 13.43 2.41
CA GLY A 29 -8.05 14.13 2.02
C GLY A 29 -8.15 14.37 0.50
N PHE A 30 -7.03 14.59 -0.17
CA PHE A 30 -6.98 14.76 -1.64
C PHE A 30 -7.30 13.45 -2.39
N SER A 31 -6.80 12.31 -1.89
CA SER A 31 -7.05 10.99 -2.49
C SER A 31 -8.52 10.54 -2.38
N ALA A 32 -9.19 10.89 -1.28
CA ALA A 32 -10.62 10.61 -1.11
C ALA A 32 -11.51 11.51 -1.98
N GLY A 33 -11.12 12.77 -2.19
CA GLY A 33 -11.86 13.72 -3.02
C GLY A 33 -11.89 13.38 -4.51
N LEU A 34 -10.79 12.84 -5.06
CA LEU A 34 -10.73 12.41 -6.47
C LEU A 34 -11.48 11.08 -6.72
N ALA A 35 -11.54 10.18 -5.74
CA ALA A 35 -12.27 8.91 -5.86
C ALA A 35 -13.80 9.09 -5.91
N ILE A 36 -14.34 10.15 -5.29
CA ILE A 36 -15.78 10.44 -5.28
C ILE A 36 -16.23 11.10 -6.60
N ASN A 37 -15.32 11.73 -7.35
CA ASN A 37 -15.66 12.51 -8.55
C ASN A 37 -15.55 11.75 -9.88
N SER A 38 -15.12 10.48 -9.88
CA SER A 38 -14.96 9.67 -11.09
C SER A 38 -16.03 8.55 -11.26
N GLY A 39 -17.04 8.49 -10.40
CA GLY A 39 -18.13 7.51 -10.46
C GLY A 39 -19.34 7.94 -11.30
N GLY A 40 -19.17 8.02 -12.63
CA GLY A 40 -20.27 8.26 -13.57
C GLY A 40 -20.93 6.97 -14.08
N ALA A 41 -22.14 6.71 -13.58
CA ALA A 41 -23.27 5.91 -14.09
C ALA A 41 -23.04 4.86 -15.22
N SER A 42 -23.31 3.58 -14.90
CA SER A 42 -23.87 2.61 -15.85
C SER A 42 -25.19 2.09 -15.31
N LEU A 43 -26.29 2.54 -15.92
CA LEU A 43 -27.66 2.12 -15.67
C LEU A 43 -27.95 0.82 -16.45
N TYR A 44 -28.13 -0.28 -15.73
CA TYR A 44 -28.93 -1.41 -16.20
C TYR A 44 -29.93 -1.79 -15.10
N SER A 45 -31.10 -1.18 -15.15
CA SER A 45 -32.26 -1.50 -14.33
C SER A 45 -32.93 -2.76 -14.89
N ARG A 46 -33.00 -3.85 -14.11
CA ARG A 46 -33.98 -4.92 -14.31
C ARG A 46 -35.21 -4.64 -13.43
N PRO A 47 -36.44 -4.85 -13.91
CA PRO A 47 -37.66 -4.57 -13.14
C PRO A 47 -37.99 -5.70 -12.15
N PRO A 48 -38.84 -5.44 -11.14
CA PRO A 48 -39.17 -6.41 -10.10
C PRO A 48 -40.23 -7.41 -10.58
N VAL A 49 -40.04 -8.69 -10.22
CA VAL A 49 -41.06 -9.74 -10.39
C VAL A 49 -41.87 -9.84 -9.10
N ILE A 50 -43.19 -9.61 -9.23
CA ILE A 50 -44.20 -9.83 -8.21
C ILE A 50 -44.78 -11.24 -8.37
N ASN A 51 -44.97 -11.94 -7.25
CA ASN A 51 -45.64 -13.24 -7.14
C ASN A 51 -47.13 -13.14 -7.55
N GLY A 52 -47.59 -14.04 -8.43
CA GLY A 52 -49.00 -14.11 -8.81
C GLY A 52 -49.37 -15.41 -9.55
N LYS A 53 -50.28 -16.17 -8.96
CA LYS A 53 -50.80 -17.50 -9.32
C LYS A 53 -51.30 -17.66 -10.77
N SER A 54 -51.01 -18.86 -11.31
CA SER A 54 -51.86 -19.80 -12.09
C SER A 54 -52.87 -19.23 -13.10
N THR A 55 -52.81 -19.69 -14.36
CA THR A 55 -53.83 -20.60 -14.96
C THR A 55 -53.31 -21.24 -16.26
N LYS A 56 -53.16 -22.57 -16.21
CA LYS A 56 -53.52 -23.65 -17.15
C LYS A 56 -53.76 -23.41 -18.66
N ILE A 57 -53.35 -24.45 -19.43
CA ILE A 57 -53.85 -25.00 -20.73
C ILE A 57 -53.19 -24.45 -22.00
N THR A 58 -52.81 -25.19 -23.05
CA THR A 58 -52.57 -26.61 -23.40
C THR A 58 -52.05 -26.59 -24.86
N VAL A 59 -51.03 -27.42 -25.18
CA VAL A 59 -50.75 -28.20 -26.43
C VAL A 59 -51.24 -27.61 -27.77
N ALA A 60 -50.46 -27.48 -28.85
CA ALA A 60 -49.62 -28.49 -29.51
C ALA A 60 -48.64 -27.85 -30.53
N PRO A 61 -47.60 -28.59 -30.96
CA PRO A 61 -46.66 -28.16 -31.99
C PRO A 61 -47.03 -28.73 -33.38
N ASN A 62 -46.63 -28.06 -34.46
CA ASN A 62 -45.98 -28.74 -35.60
C ASN A 62 -45.46 -27.76 -36.66
N VAL A 63 -44.24 -28.08 -37.12
CA VAL A 63 -43.80 -28.19 -38.54
C VAL A 63 -44.08 -26.96 -39.41
N GLY A 64 -43.10 -26.26 -39.98
CA GLY A 64 -41.88 -26.73 -40.63
C GLY A 64 -41.69 -25.92 -41.93
N ALA A 65 -40.57 -26.15 -42.60
CA ALA A 65 -40.13 -25.56 -43.88
C ALA A 65 -39.60 -24.11 -43.79
N GLN A 66 -38.28 -23.88 -43.78
CA GLN A 66 -37.39 -23.89 -44.96
C GLN A 66 -38.01 -23.20 -46.19
N LEU A 67 -37.47 -22.04 -46.58
CA LEU A 67 -36.51 -21.94 -47.71
C LEU A 67 -36.19 -20.48 -48.08
N SER A 68 -34.92 -20.31 -48.50
CA SER A 68 -34.41 -19.35 -49.49
C SER A 68 -34.40 -17.82 -49.20
N ARG A 69 -33.20 -17.35 -48.85
CA ARG A 69 -32.52 -16.17 -49.46
C ARG A 69 -32.47 -16.32 -51.01
N PRO A 70 -32.17 -15.30 -51.86
CA PRO A 70 -31.25 -14.19 -51.59
C PRO A 70 -31.50 -12.85 -52.35
N THR A 71 -30.52 -11.93 -52.21
CA THR A 71 -30.16 -10.81 -53.11
C THR A 71 -31.15 -9.65 -53.25
N SER A 72 -30.77 -8.39 -53.47
CA SER A 72 -29.53 -7.61 -53.42
C SER A 72 -29.94 -6.15 -53.70
N ARG A 73 -29.02 -5.21 -53.45
CA ARG A 73 -28.95 -3.86 -54.07
C ARG A 73 -29.91 -2.77 -53.53
N SER A 74 -29.29 -1.90 -52.72
CA SER A 74 -29.34 -0.42 -52.74
C SER A 74 -29.26 0.13 -54.19
N PRO A 75 -29.65 1.40 -54.52
CA PRO A 75 -29.16 2.63 -53.86
C PRO A 75 -30.08 3.89 -53.90
N HIS A 76 -29.51 5.00 -53.40
CA HIS A 76 -29.91 6.42 -53.51
C HIS A 76 -31.03 6.91 -52.58
N VAL A 77 -30.71 7.70 -51.55
CA VAL A 77 -30.35 9.15 -51.58
C VAL A 77 -31.46 9.98 -52.21
N VAL A 78 -32.36 10.54 -51.39
CA VAL A 78 -32.86 11.93 -51.46
C VAL A 78 -33.42 12.29 -50.07
N SER A 79 -32.80 13.26 -49.39
CA SER A 79 -33.50 14.16 -48.45
C SER A 79 -33.98 15.35 -49.28
N PRO A 80 -35.11 16.02 -48.95
CA PRO A 80 -34.98 17.12 -48.00
C PRO A 80 -36.20 17.36 -47.07
N GLN A 81 -35.86 17.92 -45.91
CA GLN A 81 -36.55 19.00 -45.18
C GLN A 81 -38.08 19.09 -45.24
N PHE A 82 -38.71 18.96 -44.08
CA PHE A 82 -39.83 19.82 -43.72
C PHE A 82 -39.73 20.25 -42.26
N ALA A 83 -39.70 21.57 -42.07
CA ALA A 83 -39.93 22.24 -40.81
C ALA A 83 -41.41 22.11 -40.42
N GLY A 84 -41.68 21.82 -39.16
CA GLY A 84 -43.03 21.70 -38.62
C GLY A 84 -43.04 22.05 -37.14
N THR A 85 -43.36 23.30 -36.86
CA THR A 85 -43.73 23.84 -35.55
C THR A 85 -44.87 23.03 -34.93
N MET A 86 -44.76 22.62 -33.67
CA MET A 86 -45.93 22.31 -32.84
C MET A 86 -45.70 22.72 -31.40
N GLN A 87 -46.61 23.58 -30.96
CA GLN A 87 -46.80 24.11 -29.63
C GLN A 87 -47.64 23.12 -28.81
N THR A 88 -47.22 22.92 -27.56
CA THR A 88 -48.02 22.67 -26.34
C THR A 88 -49.06 21.55 -26.29
N LEU A 89 -48.85 20.63 -25.34
CA LEU A 89 -49.90 20.20 -24.39
C LEU A 89 -49.26 19.80 -23.05
N GLN A 90 -49.77 20.42 -21.98
CA GLN A 90 -49.38 20.24 -20.57
C GLN A 90 -49.90 18.94 -19.97
N HIS A 91 -49.14 18.42 -19.00
CA HIS A 91 -49.52 17.91 -17.66
C HIS A 91 -48.55 16.76 -17.38
N GLY A 92 -47.53 16.88 -16.54
CA GLY A 92 -47.51 17.43 -15.19
C GLY A 92 -46.84 16.34 -14.35
N GLN A 93 -45.91 16.68 -13.45
CA GLN A 93 -45.57 15.90 -12.27
C GLN A 93 -44.25 16.35 -11.60
N PHE A 94 -44.34 16.39 -10.27
CA PHE A 94 -43.32 16.17 -9.25
C PHE A 94 -42.06 17.04 -9.22
N ALA A 95 -42.07 17.92 -8.22
CA ALA A 95 -40.89 18.52 -7.61
C ALA A 95 -39.97 17.45 -7.02
N SER A 96 -38.67 17.54 -7.35
CA SER A 96 -37.59 17.09 -6.47
C SER A 96 -36.54 18.19 -6.41
N GLU A 97 -36.18 18.58 -5.19
CA GLU A 97 -35.26 19.66 -4.84
C GLU A 97 -33.88 19.47 -5.50
N ALA A 98 -33.46 20.44 -6.32
CA ALA A 98 -32.09 20.56 -6.78
C ALA A 98 -31.30 21.37 -5.74
N GLN A 99 -30.40 20.71 -5.02
CA GLN A 99 -29.48 21.36 -4.11
C GLN A 99 -28.36 22.04 -4.91
N THR A 100 -28.47 23.36 -5.08
CA THR A 100 -27.42 24.22 -5.65
C THR A 100 -26.16 24.17 -4.78
N ARG A 101 -25.08 23.57 -5.27
CA ARG A 101 -23.73 23.76 -4.74
C ARG A 101 -23.05 24.94 -5.45
N THR A 102 -22.72 25.97 -4.70
CA THR A 102 -21.86 27.07 -5.14
C THR A 102 -20.42 26.60 -5.33
N PRO A 103 -19.71 26.99 -6.41
CA PRO A 103 -18.30 26.71 -6.57
C PRO A 103 -17.47 27.55 -5.61
N ILE A 104 -16.51 26.92 -4.92
CA ILE A 104 -15.49 27.63 -4.14
C ILE A 104 -14.59 28.36 -5.14
N ALA A 105 -14.53 29.68 -5.03
CA ALA A 105 -13.77 30.52 -5.93
C ALA A 105 -12.27 30.20 -5.87
N ALA A 106 -11.62 30.18 -7.04
CA ALA A 106 -10.20 29.89 -7.21
C ALA A 106 -9.17 30.77 -6.45
N PRO A 107 -9.43 32.02 -6.01
CA PRO A 107 -8.37 32.82 -5.39
C PRO A 107 -8.00 32.38 -3.96
N THR A 108 -8.81 31.57 -3.27
CA THR A 108 -8.48 31.07 -1.91
C THR A 108 -7.46 29.93 -1.91
N LEU A 109 -7.33 29.16 -3.00
CA LEU A 109 -6.41 28.02 -3.07
C LEU A 109 -4.96 28.47 -3.29
N ASN A 110 -4.75 29.48 -4.13
CA ASN A 110 -3.42 30.03 -4.40
C ASN A 110 -2.84 30.77 -3.18
N VAL A 111 -3.69 31.36 -2.33
CA VAL A 111 -3.28 31.99 -1.07
C VAL A 111 -2.83 30.95 -0.05
N LEU A 112 -3.51 29.80 0.04
CA LEU A 112 -3.11 28.69 0.94
C LEU A 112 -1.78 28.03 0.51
N ILE A 113 -1.59 27.84 -0.81
CA ILE A 113 -0.32 27.33 -1.36
C ILE A 113 0.82 28.34 -1.14
N GLY A 114 0.56 29.63 -1.35
CA GLY A 114 1.53 30.70 -1.10
C GLY A 114 1.97 30.79 0.36
N LEU A 115 1.04 30.63 1.30
CA LEU A 115 1.33 30.61 2.74
C LEU A 115 2.15 29.37 3.15
N GLY A 116 1.88 28.20 2.55
CA GLY A 116 2.66 26.98 2.78
C GLY A 116 4.12 27.11 2.31
N ILE A 117 4.34 27.68 1.13
CA ILE A 117 5.69 27.91 0.57
C ILE A 117 6.46 28.95 1.40
N ALA A 118 5.80 30.03 1.83
CA ALA A 118 6.43 31.05 2.67
C ALA A 118 6.84 30.52 4.05
N ALA A 119 6.01 29.66 4.67
CA ALA A 119 6.33 29.00 5.93
C ALA A 119 7.54 28.05 5.81
N PHE A 120 7.64 27.31 4.69
CA PHE A 120 8.76 26.43 4.40
C PHE A 120 10.07 27.21 4.20
N ALA A 121 10.02 28.32 3.44
CA ALA A 121 11.18 29.17 3.22
C ALA A 121 11.69 29.84 4.52
N ALA A 122 10.78 30.30 5.38
CA ALA A 122 11.14 30.87 6.68
C ALA A 122 11.81 29.82 7.59
N CYS A 123 11.32 28.58 7.59
CA CYS A 123 11.91 27.48 8.36
C CYS A 123 13.32 27.14 7.88
N ALA A 124 13.56 27.13 6.56
CA ALA A 124 14.87 26.89 5.97
C ALA A 124 15.90 28.01 6.29
N ILE A 125 15.46 29.26 6.40
CA ILE A 125 16.32 30.40 6.76
C ILE A 125 16.76 30.31 8.22
N VAL A 126 15.82 30.04 9.14
CA VAL A 126 16.12 29.85 10.58
C VAL A 126 17.07 28.66 10.79
N TYR A 127 16.90 27.59 10.03
CA TYR A 127 17.79 26.42 10.05
C TYR A 127 19.21 26.74 9.57
N ARG A 128 19.36 27.51 8.48
CA ARG A 128 20.69 27.96 8.01
C ARG A 128 21.38 28.91 8.99
N GLN A 129 20.63 29.74 9.72
CA GLN A 129 21.19 30.58 10.78
C GLN A 129 21.67 29.76 11.99
N ALA A 130 20.94 28.69 12.34
CA ALA A 130 21.35 27.76 13.40
C ALA A 130 22.62 26.96 13.02
N GLN A 131 22.78 26.58 11.75
CA GLN A 131 24.01 25.90 11.29
C GLN A 131 25.24 26.82 11.27
N ARG A 132 25.07 28.12 11.05
CA ARG A 132 26.19 29.09 11.10
C ARG A 132 26.70 29.37 12.53
N THR A 133 25.91 29.05 13.54
CA THR A 133 26.26 29.26 14.95
C THR A 133 26.91 28.03 15.61
N LEU A 134 26.86 26.87 14.95
CA LEU A 134 27.43 25.61 15.47
C LEU A 134 28.59 25.18 14.56
N GLY A 135 29.74 25.84 14.73
CA GLY A 135 31.00 25.48 14.08
C GLY A 135 31.61 24.18 14.65
N GLU A 136 32.14 23.38 13.72
CA GLU A 136 33.10 22.26 13.80
C GLU A 136 33.49 21.67 15.16
N VAL A 137 33.23 20.37 15.33
CA VAL A 137 34.13 19.47 16.07
C VAL A 137 34.10 18.06 15.46
N SER A 138 35.23 17.60 14.88
CA SER A 138 35.49 16.18 14.59
C SER A 138 35.93 15.45 15.86
N PRO A 139 35.76 14.12 15.97
CA PRO A 139 36.97 13.29 15.83
C PRO A 139 36.78 11.92 15.16
N LEU A 140 37.93 11.45 14.63
CA LEU A 140 38.30 10.11 14.21
C LEU A 140 38.12 9.06 15.33
N LEU A 141 37.58 7.88 15.01
CA LEU A 141 38.02 6.60 15.57
C LEU A 141 37.79 5.46 14.55
N SER A 142 38.89 4.83 14.14
CA SER A 142 38.94 3.61 13.34
C SER A 142 38.75 2.38 14.25
N VAL A 143 37.84 1.47 13.89
CA VAL A 143 37.80 0.12 14.44
C VAL A 143 37.84 -0.89 13.29
N SER A 144 38.83 -1.77 13.38
CA SER A 144 39.15 -2.84 12.43
C SER A 144 38.06 -3.91 12.43
N SER A 145 37.61 -4.31 11.24
CA SER A 145 36.62 -5.37 11.03
C SER A 145 37.29 -6.58 10.39
N ASN A 146 37.41 -7.67 11.15
CA ASN A 146 37.65 -9.00 10.63
C ASN A 146 36.73 -9.96 11.39
N SER A 147 35.69 -10.45 10.72
CA SER A 147 34.98 -11.68 11.11
C SER A 147 34.23 -12.22 9.90
N SER A 148 34.85 -13.20 9.26
CA SER A 148 34.31 -14.09 8.25
C SER A 148 33.13 -14.90 8.79
N ILE A 149 31.97 -14.80 8.16
CA ILE A 149 30.79 -15.62 8.45
C ILE A 149 30.92 -16.95 7.71
N ALA A 150 30.89 -18.04 8.47
CA ALA A 150 30.88 -19.41 7.97
C ALA A 150 29.53 -19.74 7.31
N LEU A 151 29.57 -20.22 6.08
CA LEU A 151 28.41 -20.74 5.35
C LEU A 151 28.13 -22.18 5.84
N ALA A 152 27.17 -22.33 6.76
CA ALA A 152 26.68 -23.64 7.18
C ALA A 152 25.64 -24.16 6.17
N THR A 153 26.02 -25.16 5.41
CA THR A 153 25.14 -25.96 4.54
C THR A 153 24.16 -26.74 5.42
N MET A 154 22.91 -26.28 5.54
CA MET A 154 21.84 -27.04 6.20
C MET A 154 20.99 -27.78 5.17
N SER A 155 21.31 -29.06 4.99
CA SER A 155 20.47 -30.06 4.33
C SER A 155 19.57 -30.72 5.39
N GLY A 156 18.33 -30.26 5.47
CA GLY A 156 17.22 -30.90 6.15
C GLY A 156 15.95 -30.28 5.59
N GLU A 157 15.10 -31.09 4.98
CA GLU A 157 13.76 -30.69 4.55
C GLU A 157 12.99 -30.26 5.81
N SER A 158 13.02 -28.96 6.12
CA SER A 158 12.36 -28.43 7.30
C SER A 158 10.87 -28.33 7.00
N ASP A 159 10.06 -29.14 7.67
CA ASP A 159 8.60 -29.10 7.54
C ASP A 159 8.06 -27.67 7.68
N ILE A 160 7.18 -27.29 6.75
CA ILE A 160 6.48 -26.02 6.80
C ILE A 160 5.50 -26.03 7.97
N ILE A 161 5.71 -25.12 8.93
CA ILE A 161 4.84 -25.02 10.11
C ILE A 161 3.43 -24.58 9.66
N PRO A 162 2.36 -25.30 10.06
CA PRO A 162 0.99 -24.91 9.76
C PRO A 162 0.66 -23.53 10.32
N ALA A 163 -0.04 -22.70 9.53
CA ALA A 163 -0.31 -21.31 9.84
C ALA A 163 -1.81 -20.98 9.78
N THR A 164 -2.21 -19.93 10.49
CA THR A 164 -3.48 -19.25 10.21
C THR A 164 -3.20 -18.10 9.25
N ILE A 165 -3.97 -17.96 8.18
CA ILE A 165 -3.79 -16.92 7.15
C ILE A 165 -5.04 -16.06 7.12
N ILE A 166 -4.92 -14.80 7.54
CA ILE A 166 -6.01 -13.83 7.51
C ILE A 166 -5.96 -13.07 6.19
N GLY A 167 -6.96 -13.28 5.34
CA GLY A 167 -7.05 -12.62 4.04
C GLY A 167 -6.72 -13.56 2.88
N ALA A 168 -7.76 -14.09 2.25
CA ALA A 168 -7.69 -14.98 1.09
C ALA A 168 -7.40 -14.27 -0.25
N GLY A 169 -6.63 -13.18 -0.21
CA GLY A 169 -6.20 -12.43 -1.40
C GLY A 169 -5.00 -13.08 -2.10
N ARG A 170 -4.36 -12.34 -3.00
CA ARG A 170 -3.20 -12.81 -3.79
C ARG A 170 -2.06 -13.35 -2.90
N VAL A 171 -1.62 -12.55 -1.93
CA VAL A 171 -0.52 -12.93 -1.02
C VAL A 171 -0.92 -14.08 -0.09
N GLY A 172 -2.11 -14.02 0.51
CA GLY A 172 -2.56 -15.07 1.44
C GLY A 172 -2.75 -16.43 0.77
N GLN A 173 -3.31 -16.47 -0.45
CA GLN A 173 -3.40 -17.72 -1.21
C GLN A 173 -2.04 -18.25 -1.65
N ALA A 174 -1.11 -17.35 -2.04
CA ALA A 174 0.26 -17.76 -2.34
C ALA A 174 0.94 -18.39 -1.11
N LEU A 175 0.81 -17.79 0.08
CA LEU A 175 1.36 -18.36 1.32
C LEU A 175 0.74 -19.72 1.67
N ALA A 176 -0.56 -19.91 1.43
CA ALA A 176 -1.23 -21.19 1.66
C ALA A 176 -0.70 -22.26 0.68
N ALA A 177 -0.48 -21.90 -0.58
CA ALA A 177 0.07 -22.80 -1.59
C ALA A 177 1.53 -23.21 -1.32
N MET A 178 2.28 -22.43 -0.53
CA MET A 178 3.64 -22.76 -0.08
C MET A 178 3.68 -23.87 0.99
N ASN A 179 2.52 -24.28 1.52
CA ASN A 179 2.40 -25.41 2.42
C ASN A 179 1.76 -26.62 1.68
N PRO A 180 2.57 -27.54 1.13
CA PRO A 180 2.05 -28.66 0.34
C PRO A 180 1.18 -29.63 1.15
N ALA A 181 1.32 -29.65 2.49
CA ALA A 181 0.50 -30.49 3.36
C ALA A 181 -0.95 -30.00 3.47
N GLY A 182 -1.26 -28.77 3.04
CA GLY A 182 -2.63 -28.22 3.06
C GLY A 182 -3.19 -28.05 4.47
N THR A 183 -2.34 -27.92 5.49
CA THR A 183 -2.70 -27.86 6.91
C THR A 183 -2.92 -26.44 7.43
N ASP A 184 -2.85 -25.44 6.56
CA ASP A 184 -3.13 -24.05 6.91
C ASP A 184 -4.63 -23.79 7.04
N ALA A 185 -4.99 -22.87 7.95
CA ALA A 185 -6.33 -22.34 8.04
C ALA A 185 -6.41 -20.97 7.35
N VAL A 186 -7.11 -20.86 6.22
CA VAL A 186 -7.30 -19.59 5.51
C VAL A 186 -8.62 -18.94 5.92
N LEU A 187 -8.53 -17.80 6.62
CA LEU A 187 -9.67 -17.03 7.08
C LEU A 187 -10.10 -15.98 6.04
N LYS A 188 -11.38 -16.04 5.68
CA LYS A 188 -12.07 -15.08 4.81
C LYS A 188 -12.73 -13.97 5.65
N ARG A 189 -13.27 -12.96 4.96
CA ARG A 189 -13.99 -11.85 5.61
C ARG A 189 -15.09 -12.38 6.53
N GLY A 190 -15.11 -11.88 7.77
CA GLY A 190 -16.08 -12.27 8.80
C GLY A 190 -15.69 -13.48 9.65
N GLN A 191 -14.60 -14.18 9.31
CA GLN A 191 -14.04 -15.24 10.15
C GLN A 191 -12.98 -14.66 11.10
N THR A 192 -12.90 -15.18 12.33
CA THR A 192 -12.01 -14.68 13.37
C THR A 192 -11.04 -15.74 13.87
N VAL A 193 -9.91 -15.27 14.41
CA VAL A 193 -8.88 -16.11 15.04
C VAL A 193 -9.34 -16.72 16.37
N ALA A 194 -10.51 -16.32 16.88
CA ALA A 194 -11.12 -16.87 18.10
C ALA A 194 -11.71 -18.29 17.91
N SER A 195 -11.52 -18.91 16.74
CA SER A 195 -12.06 -20.23 16.44
C SER A 195 -11.18 -21.33 17.06
N ASN A 196 -11.80 -22.23 17.84
CA ASN A 196 -11.13 -23.45 18.29
C ASN A 196 -10.64 -24.28 17.09
N GLY A 197 -9.45 -24.89 17.21
CA GLY A 197 -8.89 -25.77 16.18
C GLY A 197 -8.02 -25.09 15.12
N LEU A 198 -7.72 -23.80 15.25
CA LEU A 198 -6.73 -23.13 14.41
C LEU A 198 -5.29 -23.58 14.74
N PRO A 199 -4.37 -23.60 13.76
CA PRO A 199 -2.96 -23.91 14.00
C PRO A 199 -2.33 -23.04 15.10
N LEU A 200 -1.47 -23.66 15.91
CA LEU A 200 -0.68 -22.99 16.95
C LEU A 200 0.53 -22.22 16.41
N GLY A 201 0.78 -22.30 15.10
CA GLY A 201 1.87 -21.62 14.43
C GLY A 201 1.60 -20.12 14.15
N PRO A 202 2.33 -19.54 13.20
CA PRO A 202 2.21 -18.12 12.87
C PRO A 202 0.82 -17.76 12.34
N ILE A 203 0.43 -16.50 12.56
CA ILE A 203 -0.80 -15.91 12.05
C ILE A 203 -0.42 -14.84 11.01
N TYR A 204 -0.44 -15.22 9.73
CA TYR A 204 -0.09 -14.32 8.62
C TYR A 204 -1.25 -13.35 8.34
N VAL A 205 -0.98 -12.05 8.46
CA VAL A 205 -1.96 -10.98 8.21
C VAL A 205 -1.75 -10.45 6.80
N CYS A 206 -2.62 -10.87 5.87
CA CYS A 206 -2.54 -10.54 4.43
C CYS A 206 -3.71 -9.65 3.97
N THR A 207 -4.22 -8.81 4.87
CA THR A 207 -5.28 -7.83 4.63
C THR A 207 -4.71 -6.42 4.37
N ARG A 208 -5.58 -5.45 4.14
CA ARG A 208 -5.20 -4.04 3.99
C ARG A 208 -4.88 -3.41 5.35
N ASN A 209 -4.17 -2.28 5.33
CA ASN A 209 -3.77 -1.55 6.54
C ASN A 209 -4.98 -1.12 7.39
N ASP A 210 -6.09 -0.74 6.76
CA ASP A 210 -7.31 -0.29 7.44
C ASP A 210 -7.98 -1.38 8.29
N ASP A 211 -7.71 -2.65 8.00
CA ASP A 211 -8.29 -3.80 8.70
C ASP A 211 -7.44 -4.25 9.91
N LEU A 212 -6.23 -3.71 10.11
CA LEU A 212 -5.28 -4.22 11.11
C LEU A 212 -5.76 -4.08 12.55
N GLY A 213 -6.33 -2.92 12.91
CA GLY A 213 -6.86 -2.69 14.26
C GLY A 213 -7.90 -3.73 14.67
N PRO A 214 -9.00 -3.88 13.91
CA PRO A 214 -10.01 -4.91 14.15
C PRO A 214 -9.45 -6.35 14.19
N ILE A 215 -8.45 -6.67 13.37
CA ILE A 215 -7.78 -7.99 13.39
C ILE A 215 -7.02 -8.20 14.70
N ILE A 216 -6.24 -7.21 15.15
CA ILE A 216 -5.50 -7.30 16.41
C ILE A 216 -6.47 -7.45 17.58
N GLU A 217 -7.55 -6.67 17.60
CA GLU A 217 -8.55 -6.68 18.66
C GLU A 217 -9.28 -8.01 18.77
N SER A 218 -9.67 -8.60 17.62
CA SER A 218 -10.34 -9.90 17.55
C SER A 218 -9.39 -11.10 17.73
N THR A 219 -8.08 -10.89 17.68
CA THR A 219 -7.09 -11.94 17.97
C THR A 219 -6.98 -12.14 19.49
N PRO A 220 -7.08 -13.39 19.99
CA PRO A 220 -6.89 -13.69 21.41
C PRO A 220 -5.59 -13.09 21.95
N ALA A 221 -5.64 -12.49 23.14
CA ALA A 221 -4.55 -11.66 23.66
C ALA A 221 -3.22 -12.43 23.78
N ASP A 222 -3.28 -13.71 24.16
CA ASP A 222 -2.15 -14.61 24.27
C ASP A 222 -1.53 -15.01 22.92
N ARG A 223 -2.30 -14.91 21.83
CA ARG A 223 -1.92 -15.20 20.44
C ARG A 223 -1.50 -13.97 19.63
N ARG A 224 -1.71 -12.74 20.10
CA ARG A 224 -1.35 -11.52 19.36
C ARG A 224 0.13 -11.43 19.00
N LYS A 225 1.01 -11.96 19.87
CA LYS A 225 2.45 -12.07 19.60
C LYS A 225 2.78 -12.95 18.38
N ASP A 226 1.87 -13.84 17.99
CA ASP A 226 2.03 -14.74 16.84
C ASP A 226 1.56 -14.12 15.51
N LEU A 227 1.04 -12.89 15.55
CA LEU A 227 0.75 -12.12 14.35
C LEU A 227 2.04 -11.82 13.57
N VAL A 228 1.93 -11.96 12.26
CA VAL A 228 2.98 -11.67 11.29
C VAL A 228 2.43 -10.70 10.25
N PHE A 229 2.96 -9.49 10.24
CA PHE A 229 2.46 -8.40 9.41
C PHE A 229 3.18 -8.33 8.06
N PHE A 230 2.43 -8.23 6.96
CA PHE A 230 2.94 -8.13 5.57
C PHE A 230 2.70 -6.75 4.95
N GLN A 231 2.22 -5.81 5.74
CA GLN A 231 1.73 -4.52 5.26
C GLN A 231 2.88 -3.59 4.87
N ASN A 232 2.60 -2.73 3.90
CA ASN A 232 3.50 -1.64 3.56
C ASN A 232 3.34 -0.49 4.57
N GLY A 233 4.43 0.26 4.79
CA GLY A 233 4.46 1.44 5.65
C GLY A 233 5.12 1.18 7.00
N MET A 234 5.11 2.22 7.85
CA MET A 234 5.64 2.17 9.21
C MET A 234 4.54 1.76 10.18
N LEU A 235 4.55 0.51 10.64
CA LEU A 235 3.50 -0.02 11.52
C LEU A 235 3.73 0.32 13.00
N ASP A 236 4.92 0.79 13.36
CA ASP A 236 5.32 1.02 14.77
C ASP A 236 4.28 1.80 15.59
N PRO A 237 3.72 2.95 15.14
CA PRO A 237 2.70 3.66 15.92
C PRO A 237 1.45 2.82 16.22
N LEU A 238 1.03 1.99 15.26
CA LEU A 238 -0.11 1.09 15.45
C LEU A 238 0.27 -0.04 16.41
N LEU A 239 1.44 -0.66 16.23
CA LEU A 239 1.85 -1.80 17.04
C LEU A 239 2.16 -1.40 18.49
N GLU A 240 2.72 -0.21 18.72
CA GLU A 240 2.92 0.38 20.05
C GLU A 240 1.60 0.53 20.82
N LYS A 241 0.54 1.00 20.15
CA LYS A 241 -0.81 1.12 20.74
C LYS A 241 -1.31 -0.22 21.32
N TYR A 242 -0.92 -1.34 20.73
CA TYR A 242 -1.32 -2.69 21.18
C TYR A 242 -0.23 -3.44 21.95
N GLY A 243 0.94 -2.81 22.22
CA GLY A 243 2.07 -3.45 22.90
C GLY A 243 2.80 -4.52 22.07
N LEU A 244 2.71 -4.45 20.74
CA LEU A 244 3.23 -5.44 19.78
C LEU A 244 4.47 -4.96 19.01
N GLN A 245 4.99 -3.78 19.33
CA GLN A 245 6.13 -3.16 18.67
C GLN A 245 7.42 -3.98 18.81
N LEU A 246 8.30 -3.85 17.82
CA LEU A 246 9.61 -4.50 17.84
C LEU A 246 10.51 -3.89 18.91
N SER A 247 10.97 -4.72 19.82
CA SER A 247 11.98 -4.39 20.82
C SER A 247 12.57 -5.68 21.39
N PRO A 248 13.88 -5.74 21.71
CA PRO A 248 14.50 -6.96 22.26
C PRO A 248 13.94 -7.30 23.65
N SER A 249 13.40 -6.32 24.36
CA SER A 249 12.81 -6.47 25.69
C SER A 249 11.30 -6.66 25.68
N ASN A 250 10.64 -6.61 24.51
CA ASN A 250 9.19 -6.82 24.43
C ASN A 250 8.88 -8.30 24.12
N PRO A 251 8.44 -9.10 25.12
CA PRO A 251 8.10 -10.51 24.89
C PRO A 251 6.86 -10.69 23.99
N ASN A 252 6.06 -9.64 23.83
CA ASN A 252 4.86 -9.61 23.01
C ASN A 252 5.10 -9.03 21.61
N ALA A 253 6.35 -8.70 21.25
CA ALA A 253 6.68 -8.20 19.93
C ALA A 253 6.16 -9.16 18.84
N SER A 254 5.41 -8.58 17.91
CA SER A 254 4.88 -9.29 16.75
C SER A 254 5.92 -9.33 15.63
N THR A 255 5.83 -10.33 14.76
CA THR A 255 6.76 -10.44 13.62
C THR A 255 6.32 -9.48 12.52
N GLN A 256 7.28 -8.81 11.88
CA GLN A 256 7.02 -7.97 10.72
C GLN A 256 7.78 -8.50 9.51
N CYS A 257 7.18 -8.40 8.32
CA CYS A 257 7.77 -8.78 7.05
C CYS A 257 7.70 -7.61 6.06
N LEU A 258 8.87 -7.17 5.60
CA LEU A 258 9.03 -6.24 4.50
C LEU A 258 8.97 -7.02 3.19
N VAL A 259 7.78 -7.10 2.60
CA VAL A 259 7.53 -7.85 1.36
C VAL A 259 8.14 -7.15 0.15
N TYR A 260 9.01 -7.82 -0.61
CA TYR A 260 9.47 -7.33 -1.92
C TYR A 260 9.16 -8.28 -3.07
N PHE A 261 8.53 -9.42 -2.80
CA PHE A 261 7.95 -10.26 -3.84
C PHE A 261 6.58 -9.72 -4.28
N ALA A 262 6.19 -10.05 -5.51
CA ALA A 262 4.93 -9.63 -6.10
C ALA A 262 4.11 -10.84 -6.58
N VAL A 263 2.79 -10.76 -6.42
CA VAL A 263 1.84 -11.72 -7.00
C VAL A 263 0.95 -10.94 -7.95
N ALA A 264 1.14 -11.14 -9.26
CA ALA A 264 0.45 -10.35 -10.28
C ALA A 264 -1.06 -10.57 -10.22
N LYS A 265 -1.51 -11.84 -10.28
CA LYS A 265 -2.92 -12.24 -10.20
C LYS A 265 -3.12 -13.39 -9.22
N LEU A 266 -4.37 -13.61 -8.82
CA LEU A 266 -4.71 -14.70 -7.91
C LEU A 266 -4.36 -16.05 -8.54
N GLY A 267 -3.57 -16.86 -7.84
CA GLY A 267 -3.11 -18.17 -8.32
C GLY A 267 -1.78 -18.13 -9.09
N ASP A 268 -1.26 -16.95 -9.42
CA ASP A 268 0.08 -16.84 -10.01
C ASP A 268 1.15 -17.21 -8.98
N LYS A 269 2.25 -17.78 -9.47
CA LYS A 269 3.46 -17.93 -8.66
C LYS A 269 3.99 -16.54 -8.29
N PRO A 270 4.38 -16.31 -7.04
CA PRO A 270 5.04 -15.06 -6.66
C PRO A 270 6.36 -14.89 -7.43
N MET A 271 6.65 -13.66 -7.80
CA MET A 271 7.93 -13.23 -8.36
C MET A 271 8.75 -12.59 -7.25
N ASP A 272 9.98 -13.06 -7.05
CA ASP A 272 10.85 -12.53 -6.00
C ASP A 272 11.34 -11.10 -6.30
N GLY A 273 11.69 -10.36 -5.25
CA GLY A 273 12.26 -9.02 -5.31
C GLY A 273 13.77 -8.98 -5.54
N VAL A 274 14.29 -9.93 -6.33
CA VAL A 274 15.72 -10.00 -6.71
C VAL A 274 16.00 -8.97 -7.80
N THR A 275 17.13 -8.27 -7.69
CA THR A 275 17.57 -7.26 -8.65
C THR A 275 19.06 -7.41 -8.96
N ASP A 276 19.55 -6.67 -9.95
CA ASP A 276 20.98 -6.58 -10.28
C ASP A 276 21.83 -6.02 -9.13
N LEU A 277 21.25 -5.20 -8.25
CA LEU A 277 21.93 -4.63 -7.08
C LEU A 277 21.66 -5.39 -5.77
N ASN A 278 20.71 -6.33 -5.79
CA ASN A 278 20.37 -7.21 -4.67
C ASN A 278 20.08 -8.61 -5.18
N PRO A 279 21.10 -9.36 -5.63
CA PRO A 279 20.95 -10.74 -6.09
C PRO A 279 20.45 -11.69 -4.99
N GLU A 280 20.65 -11.33 -3.72
CA GLU A 280 20.16 -12.03 -2.54
C GLU A 280 18.69 -11.70 -2.20
N GLY A 281 18.07 -10.77 -2.94
CA GLY A 281 16.70 -10.33 -2.78
C GLY A 281 16.47 -9.30 -1.66
N LEU A 282 15.30 -8.67 -1.67
CA LEU A 282 14.98 -7.53 -0.80
C LEU A 282 13.99 -7.87 0.34
N THR A 283 13.26 -8.97 0.23
CA THR A 283 12.29 -9.36 1.26
C THR A 283 13.03 -9.60 2.57
N ALA A 284 12.50 -9.08 3.68
CA ALA A 284 13.10 -9.25 5.00
C ALA A 284 12.03 -9.52 6.06
N ALA A 285 12.36 -10.28 7.09
CA ALA A 285 11.49 -10.52 8.22
C ALA A 285 12.25 -10.40 9.54
N PHE A 286 11.59 -9.86 10.56
CA PHE A 286 12.14 -9.76 11.91
C PHE A 286 11.07 -10.06 12.96
N GLY A 287 11.45 -10.81 13.99
CA GLY A 287 10.58 -11.27 15.07
C GLY A 287 10.53 -12.79 15.19
N ARG A 288 9.75 -13.27 16.16
CA ARG A 288 9.71 -14.68 16.57
C ARG A 288 9.39 -15.69 15.46
N HIS A 289 8.61 -15.30 14.45
CA HIS A 289 8.18 -16.17 13.35
C HIS A 289 8.98 -15.92 12.07
N ALA A 290 10.01 -15.07 12.11
CA ALA A 290 10.79 -14.68 10.93
C ALA A 290 11.47 -15.88 10.26
N GLU A 291 12.10 -16.78 11.02
CA GLU A 291 12.73 -17.99 10.47
C GLU A 291 11.70 -18.94 9.85
N SER A 292 10.54 -19.10 10.49
CA SER A 292 9.45 -19.94 9.95
C SER A 292 8.93 -19.36 8.64
N LEU A 293 8.77 -18.05 8.57
CA LEU A 293 8.37 -17.36 7.35
C LEU A 293 9.45 -17.51 6.26
N ALA A 294 10.72 -17.29 6.59
CA ALA A 294 11.82 -17.44 5.63
C ALA A 294 11.90 -18.85 5.05
N ARG A 295 11.70 -19.90 5.88
CA ARG A 295 11.60 -21.30 5.41
C ARG A 295 10.43 -21.50 4.45
N ARG A 296 9.26 -20.93 4.76
CA ARG A 296 8.08 -20.99 3.89
C ARG A 296 8.26 -20.23 2.58
N LEU A 297 8.91 -19.08 2.59
CA LEU A 297 9.23 -18.33 1.38
C LEU A 297 10.24 -19.12 0.52
N LYS A 298 11.24 -19.73 1.15
CA LYS A 298 12.24 -20.57 0.48
C LYS A 298 11.63 -21.80 -0.21
N SER A 299 10.55 -22.41 0.32
CA SER A 299 9.88 -23.54 -0.34
C SER A 299 9.20 -23.17 -1.67
N ALA A 300 9.08 -21.88 -1.98
CA ALA A 300 8.61 -21.37 -3.26
C ALA A 300 9.67 -20.51 -3.98
N ASP A 301 10.96 -20.78 -3.72
CA ASP A 301 12.09 -20.11 -4.36
C ASP A 301 12.12 -18.58 -4.14
N LEU A 302 11.55 -18.10 -3.02
CA LEU A 302 11.60 -16.70 -2.63
C LEU A 302 12.67 -16.47 -1.57
N SER A 303 13.45 -15.40 -1.75
CA SER A 303 14.40 -14.89 -0.78
C SER A 303 13.70 -14.29 0.44
N CYS A 304 14.38 -14.37 1.58
CA CYS A 304 14.01 -13.65 2.79
C CYS A 304 15.24 -13.43 3.68
N LYS A 305 15.58 -12.18 3.92
CA LYS A 305 16.62 -11.77 4.87
C LYS A 305 16.11 -11.88 6.31
N LEU A 306 17.01 -12.22 7.22
CA LEU A 306 16.79 -12.25 8.67
C LEU A 306 17.77 -11.27 9.34
N PRO A 307 17.61 -9.95 9.13
CA PRO A 307 18.48 -8.95 9.74
C PRO A 307 18.30 -8.88 11.26
N ASP A 308 19.21 -8.19 11.95
CA ASP A 308 18.97 -7.74 13.32
C ASP A 308 17.96 -6.56 13.35
N GLU A 309 17.55 -6.13 14.55
CA GLU A 309 16.52 -5.09 14.69
C GLU A 309 16.93 -3.74 14.07
N PRO A 310 18.13 -3.17 14.33
CA PRO A 310 18.54 -1.92 13.69
C PRO A 310 18.53 -2.00 12.17
N HIS A 311 19.06 -3.09 11.58
CA HIS A 311 19.07 -3.26 10.14
C HIS A 311 17.65 -3.44 9.58
N PHE A 312 16.77 -4.19 10.27
CA PHE A 312 15.38 -4.32 9.86
C PHE A 312 14.65 -2.97 9.83
N LYS A 313 14.86 -2.13 10.86
CA LYS A 313 14.28 -0.78 10.93
C LYS A 313 14.83 0.15 9.85
N GLY A 314 16.14 0.07 9.55
CA GLY A 314 16.74 0.76 8.41
C GLY A 314 16.08 0.37 7.08
N MET A 315 15.92 -0.93 6.83
CA MET A 315 15.24 -1.44 5.63
C MET A 315 13.77 -1.02 5.55
N MET A 316 13.08 -0.90 6.70
CA MET A 316 11.69 -0.42 6.75
C MET A 316 11.59 1.04 6.30
N LEU A 317 12.52 1.89 6.76
CA LEU A 317 12.60 3.29 6.32
C LEU A 317 12.91 3.39 4.83
N GLU A 318 13.87 2.61 4.31
CA GLU A 318 14.15 2.60 2.87
C GLU A 318 12.94 2.20 2.04
N LYS A 319 12.20 1.17 2.46
CA LYS A 319 10.96 0.76 1.79
C LYS A 319 9.90 1.86 1.84
N LEU A 320 9.79 2.56 2.97
CA LEU A 320 8.87 3.68 3.12
C LEU A 320 9.24 4.85 2.20
N VAL A 321 10.52 5.19 2.07
CA VAL A 321 11.02 6.20 1.12
C VAL A 321 10.69 5.78 -0.31
N TRP A 322 10.91 4.52 -0.66
CA TRP A 322 10.59 3.98 -1.99
C TRP A 322 9.12 4.16 -2.35
N ILE A 323 8.21 3.67 -1.50
CA ILE A 323 6.79 3.74 -1.79
C ILE A 323 6.29 5.19 -1.77
N SER A 324 6.77 6.01 -0.83
CA SER A 324 6.35 7.42 -0.72
C SER A 324 6.77 8.24 -1.94
N SER A 325 8.00 8.05 -2.42
CA SER A 325 8.52 8.78 -3.57
C SER A 325 7.84 8.37 -4.88
N LEU A 326 7.72 7.07 -5.15
CA LEU A 326 7.14 6.59 -6.41
C LEU A 326 5.64 6.76 -6.49
N MET A 327 4.89 6.46 -5.43
CA MET A 327 3.43 6.59 -5.45
C MET A 327 3.04 8.08 -5.53
N LEU A 328 3.75 8.97 -4.81
CA LEU A 328 3.49 10.42 -4.91
C LEU A 328 3.82 10.97 -6.30
N ALA A 329 4.98 10.61 -6.86
CA ALA A 329 5.36 11.05 -8.20
C ALA A 329 4.39 10.51 -9.26
N GLY A 330 3.96 9.25 -9.15
CA GLY A 330 2.97 8.68 -10.06
C GLY A 330 1.60 9.33 -9.95
N ALA A 331 1.07 9.49 -8.73
CA ALA A 331 -0.21 10.15 -8.48
C ALA A 331 -0.23 11.60 -8.99
N LYS A 332 0.85 12.37 -8.75
CA LYS A 332 1.03 13.73 -9.28
C LYS A 332 0.95 13.77 -10.81
N ASN A 333 1.39 12.72 -11.48
CA ASN A 333 1.48 12.62 -12.94
C ASN A 333 0.39 11.74 -13.56
N GLY A 334 -0.79 11.66 -12.92
CA GLY A 334 -1.97 11.01 -13.50
C GLY A 334 -2.10 9.50 -13.22
N GLY A 335 -1.38 8.98 -12.21
CA GLY A 335 -1.45 7.57 -11.82
C GLY A 335 -0.75 6.63 -12.82
N VAL A 336 0.31 7.12 -13.46
CA VAL A 336 1.08 6.34 -14.44
C VAL A 336 1.80 5.15 -13.79
N PRO A 337 2.07 4.05 -14.52
CA PRO A 337 2.84 2.92 -14.00
C PRO A 337 4.22 3.32 -13.46
N ILE A 338 4.76 2.51 -12.54
CA ILE A 338 6.08 2.74 -11.93
C ILE A 338 7.19 2.94 -12.98
N GLY A 339 7.15 2.18 -14.09
CA GLY A 339 8.11 2.29 -15.19
C GLY A 339 8.13 3.68 -15.82
N ASP A 340 6.94 4.25 -16.05
CA ASP A 340 6.79 5.58 -16.62
C ASP A 340 7.28 6.65 -15.63
N VAL A 341 7.06 6.43 -14.33
CA VAL A 341 7.59 7.31 -13.27
C VAL A 341 9.11 7.38 -13.31
N ILE A 342 9.80 6.24 -13.34
CA ILE A 342 11.27 6.20 -13.26
C ILE A 342 11.98 6.57 -14.58
N VAL A 343 11.24 6.67 -15.68
CA VAL A 343 11.73 7.15 -16.98
C VAL A 343 11.41 8.63 -17.18
N GLY A 344 10.14 9.03 -17.01
CA GLY A 344 9.65 10.38 -17.31
C GLY A 344 9.87 11.39 -16.19
N PHE A 345 9.90 10.93 -14.93
CA PHE A 345 9.95 11.78 -13.74
C PHE A 345 11.09 11.38 -12.79
N ARG A 346 12.18 10.85 -13.35
CA ARG A 346 13.31 10.34 -12.57
C ARG A 346 13.89 11.40 -11.63
N ALA A 347 14.04 12.64 -12.08
CA ALA A 347 14.59 13.72 -11.26
C ALA A 347 13.73 14.00 -10.03
N ASP A 348 12.40 14.17 -10.22
CA ASP A 348 11.44 14.34 -9.12
C ASP A 348 11.54 13.20 -8.10
N VAL A 349 11.65 11.96 -8.57
CA VAL A 349 11.81 10.78 -7.69
C VAL A 349 13.11 10.81 -6.93
N THR A 350 14.24 11.09 -7.59
CA THR A 350 15.55 11.11 -6.93
C THR A 350 15.66 12.24 -5.90
N ASP A 351 15.07 13.40 -6.19
CA ASP A 351 15.02 14.53 -5.27
C ASP A 351 14.18 14.19 -4.04
N LEU A 352 12.99 13.62 -4.23
CA LEU A 352 12.14 13.14 -3.13
C LEU A 352 12.83 12.06 -2.29
N ILE A 353 13.51 11.09 -2.91
CA ILE A 353 14.28 10.08 -2.19
C ILE A 353 15.35 10.75 -1.31
N SER A 354 16.09 11.71 -1.86
CA SER A 354 17.13 12.43 -1.13
C SER A 354 16.58 13.19 0.09
N GLU A 355 15.50 13.95 -0.10
CA GLU A 355 14.84 14.71 0.98
C GLU A 355 14.28 13.80 2.09
N LEU A 356 13.61 12.72 1.70
CA LEU A 356 13.04 11.78 2.66
C LEU A 356 14.14 11.02 3.41
N LEU A 357 15.21 10.58 2.73
CA LEU A 357 16.34 9.92 3.39
C LEU A 357 17.08 10.85 4.35
N ALA A 358 17.28 12.12 3.99
CA ALA A 358 17.84 13.11 4.91
C ALA A 358 16.99 13.23 6.18
N SER A 359 15.66 13.29 6.03
CA SER A 359 14.72 13.32 7.15
C SER A 359 14.79 12.05 8.00
N CYS A 360 14.85 10.87 7.36
CA CYS A 360 14.99 9.59 8.05
C CYS A 360 16.26 9.51 8.90
N ARG A 361 17.41 9.92 8.34
CA ARG A 361 18.70 9.92 9.05
C ARG A 361 18.70 10.90 10.21
N LEU A 362 18.12 12.09 10.04
CA LEU A 362 18.02 13.08 11.11
C LEU A 362 17.17 12.56 12.28
N ALA A 363 16.04 11.92 11.97
CA ALA A 363 15.14 11.37 12.99
C ALA A 363 15.67 10.08 13.63
N ASN A 364 16.54 9.33 12.94
CA ASN A 364 17.01 8.01 13.36
C ASN A 364 18.54 7.86 13.19
N PRO A 365 19.36 8.68 13.88
CA PRO A 365 20.82 8.71 13.67
C PRO A 365 21.55 7.41 14.04
N ALA A 366 20.90 6.53 14.81
CA ALA A 366 21.45 5.25 15.23
C ALA A 366 21.15 4.09 14.26
N LEU A 367 20.26 4.29 13.28
CA LEU A 367 19.92 3.22 12.34
C LEU A 367 20.94 3.16 11.20
N PRO A 368 21.34 1.95 10.78
CA PRO A 368 22.21 1.77 9.62
C PRO A 368 21.42 2.06 8.35
N LEU A 369 21.65 3.24 7.77
CA LEU A 369 21.15 3.65 6.46
C LEU A 369 22.36 3.97 5.57
N ASP A 370 22.46 3.30 4.43
CA ASP A 370 23.51 3.55 3.43
C ASP A 370 23.45 5.00 2.92
N ASP A 371 24.47 5.45 2.19
CA ASP A 371 24.48 6.77 1.58
C ASP A 371 23.35 6.94 0.54
N THR A 372 22.98 8.20 0.25
CA THR A 372 21.83 8.50 -0.61
C THR A 372 21.99 7.92 -2.01
N ALA A 373 23.20 7.89 -2.57
CA ALA A 373 23.41 7.38 -3.93
C ALA A 373 23.19 5.87 -3.97
N THR A 374 23.73 5.13 -3.00
CA THR A 374 23.55 3.69 -2.85
C THR A 374 22.08 3.32 -2.68
N VAL A 375 21.38 3.97 -1.74
CA VAL A 375 19.94 3.71 -1.52
C VAL A 375 19.14 4.03 -2.77
N THR A 376 19.37 5.20 -3.40
CA THR A 376 18.65 5.61 -4.62
C THR A 376 18.84 4.60 -5.74
N ALA A 377 20.07 4.12 -5.97
CA ALA A 377 20.35 3.14 -7.00
C ALA A 377 19.59 1.83 -6.77
N ARG A 378 19.62 1.31 -5.53
CA ARG A 378 18.90 0.10 -5.10
C ARG A 378 17.39 0.24 -5.27
N LEU A 379 16.83 1.36 -4.83
CA LEU A 379 15.41 1.67 -4.93
C LEU A 379 14.92 1.75 -6.39
N LEU A 380 15.70 2.39 -7.26
CA LEU A 380 15.40 2.43 -8.69
C LEU A 380 15.63 1.08 -9.38
N ALA A 381 16.53 0.22 -8.89
CA ALA A 381 16.69 -1.14 -9.37
C ALA A 381 15.45 -1.98 -9.11
N TYR A 382 14.91 -1.91 -7.89
CA TYR A 382 13.65 -2.56 -7.58
C TYR A 382 12.48 -1.99 -8.39
N ALA A 383 12.40 -0.66 -8.55
CA ALA A 383 11.35 -0.05 -9.37
C ALA A 383 11.29 -0.60 -10.80
N ARG A 384 12.45 -0.94 -11.40
CA ARG A 384 12.50 -1.58 -12.73
C ARG A 384 11.86 -2.96 -12.75
N SER A 385 12.05 -3.79 -11.70
CA SER A 385 11.48 -5.14 -11.67
C SER A 385 9.95 -5.13 -11.53
N VAL A 386 9.39 -4.06 -10.96
CA VAL A 386 7.95 -3.86 -10.79
C VAL A 386 7.37 -2.75 -11.69
N ALA A 387 8.03 -2.43 -12.80
CA ALA A 387 7.68 -1.29 -13.66
C ALA A 387 6.23 -1.27 -14.17
N HIS A 388 5.58 -2.42 -14.28
CA HIS A 388 4.20 -2.56 -14.76
C HIS A 388 3.13 -2.33 -13.68
N PHE A 389 3.53 -2.19 -12.41
CA PHE A 389 2.58 -1.93 -11.32
C PHE A 389 2.07 -0.48 -11.36
N PRO A 390 0.79 -0.26 -11.00
CA PRO A 390 0.22 1.08 -10.90
C PRO A 390 0.80 1.86 -9.70
N THR A 391 0.64 3.18 -9.74
CA THR A 391 1.00 4.11 -8.64
C THR A 391 -0.20 4.66 -7.90
#